data_AF-A0A1U7R2H2-F1
#
_entry.id   AF-A0A1U7R2H2-F1
#
_cell.length_a   1.000
_cell.length_b   1.000
_cell.length_c   1.000
_cell.angle_alpha   90.00
_cell.angle_beta   90.00
_cell.angle_gamma   90.00
#
_symmetry.space_group_name_H-M   'P 1'
#
loop_
_entity.id
_entity.type
_entity.pdbx_description
1 polymer ?
#
loop_
_entity_poly.entity_id
_entity_poly.type
_entity_poly.pdbx_seq_one_letter_code
_entity_poly.pdbx_strand_id
1 'polypeptide(L)'
;MHVEHVQKTRGVGFPGAGVTGGLDLNFSSRAVLQIDPEVTDEEIKKRFRQLSILVHPDKNQDDADRAQKAFEAVDKAYKLLLDQEQKKRALDVIQAGKEYVEHTVKERKKQLKKEGKPTNVEEDDPELFKQAVYKQTMKLFAELEIKRKEREAKEMHERKRQREEEIEAQEKAKREREWQKNFEESRDGRVDSWRNFQANTKGKKEKKNRTFLRPPKVKMEQRE
;
A
#
# COMPACT_ATOMS: atom_id res chain seq x y z
N MET A 1 50.52 -10.08 6.44
CA MET A 1 50.29 -8.63 6.33
C MET A 1 49.81 -8.41 4.89
N HIS A 2 48.57 -8.12 4.54
CA HIS A 2 47.48 -7.39 5.17
C HIS A 2 46.15 -8.00 4.75
N VAL A 3 45.21 -8.09 5.68
CA VAL A 3 43.82 -8.50 5.45
C VAL A 3 43.04 -7.22 5.14
N GLU A 4 42.70 -6.98 3.88
CA GLU A 4 41.83 -5.86 3.53
C GLU A 4 40.35 -6.22 3.73
N HIS A 5 39.77 -5.49 4.68
CA HIS A 5 38.36 -5.48 5.02
C HIS A 5 37.54 -4.82 3.91
N VAL A 6 36.73 -5.61 3.19
CA VAL A 6 35.67 -5.06 2.36
C VAL A 6 34.49 -4.70 3.25
N GLN A 7 34.32 -3.39 3.47
CA GLN A 7 33.23 -2.82 4.22
C GLN A 7 31.88 -3.09 3.54
N LYS A 8 30.98 -3.74 4.28
CA LYS A 8 29.57 -3.94 3.96
C LYS A 8 28.86 -2.59 3.95
N THR A 9 28.58 -2.05 2.77
CA THR A 9 27.83 -0.80 2.61
C THR A 9 26.38 -0.99 3.08
N ARG A 10 26.13 -0.35 4.22
CA ARG A 10 24.88 0.16 4.82
C ARG A 10 23.60 -0.01 3.99
N GLY A 11 22.63 -0.63 4.66
CA GLY A 11 21.26 -0.80 4.20
C GLY A 11 20.58 0.50 3.82
N VAL A 12 19.83 0.42 2.72
CA VAL A 12 18.90 1.45 2.27
C VAL A 12 17.76 1.50 3.29
N GLY A 13 17.77 2.53 4.13
CA GLY A 13 16.70 2.80 5.07
C GLY A 13 15.40 3.05 4.33
N PHE A 14 14.39 2.23 4.63
CA PHE A 14 13.00 2.48 4.27
C PHE A 14 12.55 3.78 4.96
N PRO A 15 12.09 4.81 4.22
CA PRO A 15 11.50 5.97 4.86
C PRO A 15 10.11 5.62 5.38
N GLY A 16 9.93 5.80 6.69
CA GLY A 16 8.68 6.19 7.36
C GLY A 16 7.46 5.31 7.09
N ALA A 17 7.14 4.46 8.06
CA ALA A 17 5.78 3.95 8.22
C ALA A 17 4.81 5.14 8.32
N GLY A 18 4.09 5.38 7.23
CA GLY A 18 3.01 6.37 7.19
C GLY A 18 1.95 6.01 8.21
N VAL A 19 1.65 6.97 9.08
CA VAL A 19 0.54 6.92 10.03
C VAL A 19 -0.78 7.06 9.27
N THR A 20 -1.17 6.08 8.47
CA THR A 20 -2.34 6.20 7.58
C THR A 20 -3.61 5.53 8.14
N GLY A 21 -3.57 4.93 9.33
CA GLY A 21 -4.71 4.22 9.93
C GLY A 21 -5.63 5.04 10.85
N GLY A 22 -5.63 6.37 10.79
CA GLY A 22 -6.19 7.22 11.85
C GLY A 22 -7.71 7.12 12.08
N LEU A 23 -8.53 6.92 11.04
CA LEU A 23 -9.99 7.04 11.15
C LEU A 23 -10.65 5.92 11.97
N ASP A 24 -10.39 4.66 11.64
CA ASP A 24 -10.93 3.50 12.36
C ASP A 24 -10.40 3.37 13.78
N LEU A 25 -9.13 3.74 13.95
CA LEU A 25 -8.52 3.69 15.26
C LEU A 25 -9.16 4.70 16.20
N ASN A 26 -9.64 5.87 15.76
CA ASN A 26 -10.24 6.86 16.66
C ASN A 26 -11.56 6.45 17.28
N PHE A 27 -12.47 5.88 16.48
CA PHE A 27 -13.71 5.37 17.06
C PHE A 27 -13.45 4.18 17.97
N SER A 28 -12.59 3.25 17.52
CA SER A 28 -12.11 2.15 18.36
C SER A 28 -11.45 2.69 19.65
N SER A 29 -10.74 3.83 19.59
CA SER A 29 -10.11 4.48 20.74
C SER A 29 -11.13 5.02 21.75
N ARG A 30 -12.23 5.63 21.28
CA ARG A 30 -13.34 6.06 22.16
C ARG A 30 -14.06 4.87 22.79
N ALA A 31 -14.26 3.80 22.03
CA ALA A 31 -14.85 2.57 22.54
C ALA A 31 -13.94 1.86 23.57
N VAL A 32 -12.62 1.82 23.33
CA VAL A 32 -11.60 1.29 24.25
C VAL A 32 -11.57 2.08 25.56
N LEU A 33 -11.69 3.40 25.48
CA LEU A 33 -11.76 4.27 26.67
C LEU A 33 -13.16 4.36 27.28
N GLN A 34 -14.17 3.74 26.66
CA GLN A 34 -15.59 3.75 27.07
C GLN A 34 -16.12 5.16 27.33
N ILE A 35 -15.88 6.06 26.37
CA ILE A 35 -16.29 7.45 26.44
C ILE A 35 -17.30 7.80 25.35
N ASP A 36 -18.23 8.67 25.71
CA ASP A 36 -19.18 9.24 24.76
C ASP A 36 -18.47 10.12 23.70
N PRO A 37 -19.07 10.27 22.51
CA PRO A 37 -18.45 11.01 21.42
C PRO A 37 -18.34 12.52 21.65
N GLU A 38 -19.04 13.07 22.65
CA GLU A 38 -19.07 14.51 22.99
C GLU A 38 -18.26 14.86 24.25
N VAL A 39 -17.45 13.92 24.73
CA VAL A 39 -16.68 14.06 25.97
C VAL A 39 -15.50 15.03 25.80
N THR A 40 -15.25 15.86 26.81
CA THR A 40 -14.14 16.83 26.82
C THR A 40 -12.78 16.17 26.99
N ASP A 41 -11.72 16.87 26.57
CA ASP A 41 -10.34 16.36 26.66
C ASP A 41 -9.90 16.08 28.11
N GLU A 42 -10.51 16.77 29.08
CA GLU A 42 -10.28 16.54 30.52
C GLU A 42 -10.81 15.19 30.99
N GLU A 43 -12.00 14.83 30.54
CA GLU A 43 -12.64 13.57 30.89
C GLU A 43 -11.97 12.39 30.15
N ILE A 44 -11.48 12.60 28.92
CA ILE A 44 -10.59 11.66 28.22
C ILE A 44 -9.35 11.36 29.08
N LYS A 45 -8.68 12.40 29.59
CA LYS A 45 -7.51 12.25 30.49
C LYS A 45 -7.85 11.53 31.79
N LYS A 46 -9.04 11.76 32.34
CA LYS A 46 -9.50 11.10 33.57
C LYS A 46 -9.73 9.61 33.34
N ARG A 47 -10.39 9.25 32.24
CA ARG A 47 -10.67 7.85 31.86
C ARG A 47 -9.39 7.10 31.50
N PHE A 48 -8.47 7.73 30.78
CA PHE A 48 -7.14 7.19 30.52
C PHE A 48 -6.40 6.84 31.81
N ARG A 49 -6.39 7.75 32.80
CA ARG A 49 -5.74 7.50 34.10
C ARG A 49 -6.36 6.32 34.84
N GLN A 50 -7.69 6.23 34.86
CA GLN A 50 -8.40 5.13 35.52
C GLN A 50 -8.09 3.77 34.86
N LEU A 51 -8.18 3.70 33.52
CA LEU A 51 -7.92 2.47 32.78
C LEU A 51 -6.45 2.06 32.86
N SER A 52 -5.52 3.01 32.74
CA SER A 52 -4.08 2.75 32.83
C SER A 52 -3.69 2.10 34.15
N ILE A 53 -4.31 2.51 35.27
CA ILE A 53 -4.06 1.88 36.58
C ILE A 53 -4.60 0.45 36.60
N LEU A 54 -5.76 0.21 35.98
CA LEU A 54 -6.40 -1.10 35.97
C LEU A 54 -5.60 -2.11 35.13
N VAL A 55 -5.07 -1.70 33.98
CA VAL A 55 -4.36 -2.58 33.05
C VAL A 55 -2.84 -2.53 33.21
N HIS A 56 -2.32 -1.87 34.24
CA HIS A 56 -0.89 -1.73 34.43
C HIS A 56 -0.21 -3.10 34.64
N PRO A 57 0.89 -3.42 33.95
CA PRO A 57 1.55 -4.73 34.06
C PRO A 57 2.09 -5.01 35.47
N ASP A 58 2.51 -3.96 36.20
CA ASP A 58 2.98 -4.09 37.59
C ASP A 58 1.89 -4.57 38.57
N LYS A 59 0.62 -4.25 38.29
CA LYS A 59 -0.53 -4.66 39.13
C LYS A 59 -1.14 -6.00 38.69
N ASN A 60 -0.81 -6.47 37.49
CA ASN A 60 -1.36 -7.68 36.86
C ASN A 60 -0.21 -8.64 36.50
N GLN A 61 0.63 -8.96 37.49
CA GLN A 61 1.84 -9.78 37.28
C GLN A 61 1.52 -11.21 36.86
N ASP A 62 0.32 -11.70 37.20
CA ASP A 62 -0.16 -13.05 36.82
C ASP A 62 -0.42 -13.20 35.31
N ASP A 63 -0.67 -12.08 34.61
CA ASP A 63 -0.95 -12.06 33.16
C ASP A 63 -0.32 -10.82 32.50
N ALA A 64 1.01 -10.68 32.70
CA ALA A 64 1.78 -9.50 32.30
C ALA A 64 1.70 -9.22 30.79
N ASP A 65 1.69 -10.25 29.94
CA ASP A 65 1.60 -10.10 28.48
C ASP A 65 0.25 -9.51 28.05
N ARG A 66 -0.84 -9.94 28.68
CA ARG A 66 -2.18 -9.40 28.40
C ARG A 66 -2.32 -7.97 28.93
N ALA A 67 -1.79 -7.71 30.13
CA ALA A 67 -1.79 -6.38 30.73
C ALA A 67 -1.01 -5.38 29.88
N GLN A 68 0.16 -5.78 29.38
CA GLN A 68 0.98 -4.97 28.47
C GLN A 68 0.22 -4.62 27.18
N LYS A 69 -0.39 -5.61 26.52
CA LYS A 69 -1.20 -5.38 25.30
C LYS A 69 -2.39 -4.45 25.57
N ALA A 70 -3.05 -4.61 26.71
CA ALA A 70 -4.17 -3.76 27.10
C ALA A 70 -3.73 -2.32 27.39
N PHE A 71 -2.60 -2.14 28.08
CA PHE A 71 -2.00 -0.83 28.35
C PHE A 71 -1.60 -0.12 27.06
N GLU A 72 -0.94 -0.82 26.14
CA GLU A 72 -0.58 -0.29 24.82
C GLU A 72 -1.80 0.13 24.01
N ALA A 73 -2.90 -0.64 24.06
CA ALA A 73 -4.15 -0.28 23.42
C ALA A 73 -4.76 1.01 24.00
N VAL A 74 -4.74 1.16 25.34
CA VAL A 74 -5.24 2.34 26.05
C VAL A 74 -4.38 3.58 25.79
N ASP A 75 -3.06 3.44 25.78
CA ASP A 75 -2.12 4.53 25.47
C ASP A 75 -2.20 4.98 24.01
N LYS A 76 -2.28 4.01 23.08
CA LYS A 76 -2.51 4.30 21.66
C LYS A 76 -3.84 5.02 21.47
N ALA A 77 -4.89 4.58 22.15
CA ALA A 77 -6.21 5.21 22.08
C ALA A 77 -6.18 6.67 22.56
N TYR A 78 -5.50 6.93 23.67
CA TYR A 78 -5.34 8.28 24.21
C TYR A 78 -4.58 9.20 23.24
N LYS A 79 -3.48 8.74 22.64
CA LYS A 79 -2.68 9.53 21.68
C LYS A 79 -3.46 9.92 20.43
N LEU A 80 -4.28 9.00 19.90
CA LEU A 80 -5.08 9.27 18.70
C LEU A 80 -6.17 10.30 18.97
N LEU A 81 -6.79 10.28 20.15
CA LEU A 81 -7.81 11.25 20.53
C LEU A 81 -7.28 12.66 20.77
N LEU A 82 -5.99 12.80 21.10
CA LEU A 82 -5.34 14.10 21.23
C LEU A 82 -5.07 14.76 19.88
N ASP A 83 -4.96 13.98 18.80
CA ASP A 83 -4.75 14.51 17.46
C ASP A 83 -6.03 15.20 16.95
N GLN A 84 -5.92 16.51 16.74
CA GLN A 84 -7.04 17.37 16.35
C GLN A 84 -7.58 17.04 14.95
N GLU A 85 -6.70 16.66 14.01
CA GLU A 85 -7.13 16.33 12.64
C GLU A 85 -7.95 15.05 12.64
N GLN A 86 -7.46 14.06 13.38
CA GLN A 86 -8.11 12.78 13.60
C GLN A 86 -9.45 12.92 14.34
N LYS A 87 -9.48 13.74 15.40
CA LYS A 87 -10.71 14.07 16.15
C LYS A 87 -11.77 14.69 15.24
N LYS A 88 -11.38 15.67 14.41
CA LYS A 88 -12.30 16.32 13.47
C LYS A 88 -12.90 15.32 12.48
N ARG A 89 -12.05 14.52 11.83
CA ARG A 89 -12.50 13.51 10.86
C ARG A 89 -13.44 12.48 11.50
N ALA A 90 -13.18 12.06 12.74
CA ALA A 90 -14.05 11.15 13.45
C ALA A 90 -15.42 11.78 13.76
N LEU A 91 -15.45 13.06 14.14
CA LEU A 91 -16.69 13.81 14.35
C LEU A 91 -17.50 13.96 13.06
N ASP A 92 -16.84 14.23 11.92
CA ASP A 92 -17.50 14.34 10.62
C ASP A 92 -18.20 13.02 10.24
N VAL A 93 -17.57 11.86 10.52
CA VAL A 93 -18.17 10.54 10.26
C VAL A 93 -19.34 10.25 11.21
N ILE A 94 -19.22 10.60 12.50
CA ILE A 94 -20.31 10.47 13.48
C ILE A 94 -21.51 11.33 13.07
N GLN A 95 -21.26 12.55 12.60
CA GLN A 95 -22.29 13.46 12.13
C GLN A 95 -23.00 12.91 10.88
N ALA A 96 -22.25 12.40 9.91
CA ALA A 96 -22.81 11.72 8.75
C ALA A 96 -23.66 10.49 9.14
N GLY A 97 -23.24 9.74 10.17
CA GLY A 97 -24.02 8.64 10.74
C GLY A 97 -25.33 9.10 11.37
N LYS A 98 -25.31 10.19 12.16
CA LYS A 98 -26.51 10.81 12.75
C LYS A 98 -27.48 11.26 11.65
N GLU A 99 -27.01 12.03 10.68
CA GLU A 99 -27.83 12.56 9.57
C GLU A 99 -28.46 11.45 8.74
N TYR A 100 -27.73 10.37 8.48
CA TYR A 100 -28.28 9.21 7.78
C TYR A 100 -29.44 8.59 8.55
N VAL A 101 -29.26 8.32 9.85
CA VAL A 101 -30.31 7.71 10.68
C VAL A 101 -31.52 8.64 10.77
N GLU A 102 -31.32 9.94 11.02
CA GLU A 102 -32.41 10.93 11.02
C GLU A 102 -33.18 10.96 9.70
N HIS A 103 -32.46 10.94 8.57
CA HIS A 103 -33.09 10.90 7.25
C HIS A 103 -33.89 9.60 7.06
N THR A 104 -33.32 8.44 7.39
CA THR A 104 -34.01 7.15 7.30
C THR A 104 -35.26 7.09 8.18
N VAL A 105 -35.18 7.57 9.42
CA VAL A 105 -36.31 7.64 10.36
C VAL A 105 -37.41 8.55 9.80
N LYS A 106 -37.04 9.73 9.29
CA LYS A 106 -37.97 10.71 8.71
C LYS A 106 -38.71 10.15 7.50
N GLU A 107 -38.00 9.47 6.60
CA GLU A 107 -38.61 8.82 5.43
C GLU A 107 -39.52 7.66 5.84
N ARG A 108 -39.11 6.85 6.84
CA ARG A 108 -39.96 5.78 7.38
C ARG A 108 -41.25 6.33 7.99
N LYS A 109 -41.18 7.43 8.76
CA LYS A 109 -42.37 8.11 9.31
C LYS A 109 -43.31 8.64 8.22
N LYS A 110 -42.77 9.23 7.16
CA LYS A 110 -43.58 9.69 6.00
C LYS A 110 -44.28 8.52 5.31
N GLN A 111 -43.59 7.40 5.12
CA GLN A 111 -44.13 6.18 4.51
C GLN A 111 -45.27 5.59 5.35
N LEU A 112 -45.07 5.45 6.67
CA LEU A 112 -46.10 4.95 7.59
C LEU A 112 -47.34 5.83 7.62
N LYS A 113 -47.16 7.17 7.56
CA LYS A 113 -48.25 8.13 7.44
C LYS A 113 -49.04 7.96 6.13
N LYS A 114 -48.36 7.66 5.02
CA LYS A 114 -48.99 7.39 3.71
C LYS A 114 -49.76 6.07 3.71
N GLU A 115 -49.32 5.08 4.49
CA GLU A 115 -49.94 3.76 4.62
C GLU A 115 -51.03 3.69 5.71
N GLY A 116 -51.31 4.80 6.41
CA GLY A 116 -52.32 4.85 7.48
C GLY A 116 -51.95 4.03 8.73
N LYS A 117 -50.69 3.62 8.86
CA LYS A 117 -50.17 2.86 10.01
C LYS A 117 -49.75 3.84 11.13
N PRO A 118 -49.77 3.41 12.41
CA PRO A 118 -49.28 4.23 13.50
C PRO A 118 -47.83 4.66 13.25
N THR A 119 -47.56 5.94 13.48
CA THR A 119 -46.29 6.62 13.19
C THR A 119 -45.24 6.46 14.28
N ASN A 120 -45.55 5.66 15.31
CA ASN A 120 -44.63 5.32 16.38
C ASN A 120 -43.54 4.40 15.81
N VAL A 121 -42.33 4.92 15.67
CA VAL A 121 -41.17 4.17 15.20
C VAL A 121 -40.32 3.82 16.42
N GLU A 122 -39.74 2.63 16.48
CA GLU A 122 -38.83 2.22 17.58
C GLU A 122 -37.66 3.20 17.81
N GLU A 123 -37.34 4.04 16.82
CA GLU A 123 -36.32 5.07 16.88
C GLU A 123 -36.79 6.39 17.55
N ASP A 124 -38.03 6.45 18.06
CA ASP A 124 -38.54 7.56 18.89
C ASP A 124 -38.07 7.47 20.35
N ASP A 125 -37.64 6.29 20.80
CA ASP A 125 -36.90 6.14 22.07
C ASP A 125 -35.47 6.69 21.88
N PRO A 126 -35.05 7.70 22.68
CA PRO A 126 -33.72 8.29 22.61
C PRO A 126 -32.58 7.26 22.68
N GLU A 127 -32.78 6.15 23.39
CA GLU A 127 -31.74 5.14 23.56
C GLU A 127 -31.60 4.21 22.34
N LEU A 128 -32.71 3.83 21.71
CA LEU A 128 -32.72 3.08 20.45
C LEU A 128 -32.17 3.93 19.30
N PHE A 129 -32.44 5.24 19.29
CA PHE A 129 -31.85 6.17 18.34
C PHE A 129 -30.32 6.23 18.48
N LYS A 130 -29.80 6.37 19.70
CA LYS A 130 -28.34 6.31 19.95
C LYS A 130 -27.73 5.00 19.47
N GLN A 131 -28.40 3.86 19.70
CA GLN A 131 -27.93 2.56 19.22
C GLN A 131 -27.94 2.47 17.68
N ALA A 132 -28.96 3.01 17.01
CA ALA A 132 -29.04 3.05 15.56
C ALA A 132 -27.93 3.92 14.95
N VAL A 133 -27.72 5.13 15.51
CA VAL A 133 -26.61 6.02 15.14
C VAL A 133 -25.26 5.33 15.34
N TYR A 134 -25.06 4.64 16.47
CA TYR A 134 -23.85 3.87 16.75
C TYR A 134 -23.62 2.79 15.68
N LYS A 135 -24.62 1.96 15.39
CA LYS A 135 -24.54 0.90 14.36
C LYS A 135 -24.22 1.46 12.98
N GLN A 136 -24.88 2.54 12.57
CA GLN A 136 -24.65 3.15 11.26
C GLN A 136 -23.26 3.76 11.17
N THR A 137 -22.81 4.43 12.24
CA THR A 137 -21.47 4.98 12.33
C THR A 137 -20.42 3.87 12.20
N MET A 138 -20.63 2.69 12.82
CA MET A 138 -19.74 1.52 12.69
C MET A 138 -19.64 1.00 11.29
N LYS A 139 -20.77 0.96 10.57
CA LYS A 139 -20.78 0.58 9.18
C LYS A 139 -19.96 1.56 8.32
N LEU A 140 -20.14 2.87 8.52
CA LEU A 140 -19.42 3.90 7.78
C LEU A 140 -17.90 3.85 8.00
N PHE A 141 -17.45 3.65 9.25
CA PHE A 141 -16.03 3.46 9.54
C PHE A 141 -15.46 2.22 8.82
N ALA A 142 -16.13 1.07 8.95
CA ALA A 142 -15.69 -0.16 8.28
C ALA A 142 -15.59 -0.02 6.75
N GLU A 143 -16.55 0.67 6.12
CA GLU A 143 -16.52 0.96 4.68
C GLU A 143 -15.35 1.87 4.28
N LEU A 144 -15.08 2.91 5.08
CA LEU A 144 -13.96 3.83 4.85
C LEU A 144 -12.61 3.11 4.96
N GLU A 145 -12.46 2.18 5.91
CA GLU A 145 -11.23 1.42 6.09
C GLU A 145 -11.00 0.38 5.01
N ILE A 146 -12.06 -0.32 4.56
CA ILE A 146 -11.95 -1.22 3.41
C ILE A 146 -11.47 -0.42 2.19
N LYS A 147 -12.09 0.73 1.92
CA LYS A 147 -11.73 1.60 0.81
C LYS A 147 -10.31 2.16 0.94
N ARG A 148 -9.83 2.41 2.15
CA ARG A 148 -8.44 2.81 2.42
C ARG A 148 -7.48 1.68 2.09
N LYS A 149 -7.71 0.47 2.60
CA LYS A 149 -6.88 -0.71 2.32
C LYS A 149 -6.83 -1.03 0.85
N GLU A 150 -7.95 -0.92 0.14
CA GLU A 150 -8.00 -1.08 -1.31
C GLU A 150 -7.15 -0.05 -2.04
N ARG A 151 -7.21 1.22 -1.62
CA ARG A 151 -6.38 2.30 -2.21
C ARG A 151 -4.90 2.04 -1.99
N GLU A 152 -4.52 1.68 -0.77
CA GLU A 152 -3.13 1.37 -0.42
C GLU A 152 -2.62 0.13 -1.17
N ALA A 153 -3.43 -0.91 -1.29
CA ALA A 153 -3.10 -2.09 -2.08
C ALA A 153 -2.91 -1.73 -3.55
N LYS A 154 -3.81 -0.91 -4.12
CA LYS A 154 -3.72 -0.45 -5.51
C LYS A 154 -2.45 0.36 -5.76
N GLU A 155 -2.12 1.30 -4.88
CA GLU A 155 -0.89 2.10 -4.94
C GLU A 155 0.35 1.22 -4.84
N MET A 156 0.35 0.25 -3.92
CA MET A 156 1.44 -0.72 -3.78
C MET A 156 1.63 -1.59 -5.02
N HIS A 157 0.54 -2.06 -5.64
CA HIS A 157 0.59 -2.81 -6.88
C HIS A 157 1.11 -1.97 -8.05
N GLU A 158 0.67 -0.73 -8.16
CA GLU A 158 1.14 0.20 -9.21
C GLU A 158 2.63 0.51 -9.05
N ARG A 159 3.07 0.81 -7.82
CA ARG A 159 4.48 1.05 -7.50
C ARG A 159 5.35 -0.20 -7.73
N LYS A 160 4.81 -1.39 -7.56
CA LYS A 160 5.51 -2.65 -7.88
C LYS A 160 5.68 -2.80 -9.39
N ARG A 161 4.61 -2.57 -10.16
CA ARG A 161 4.63 -2.63 -11.63
C ARG A 161 5.62 -1.62 -12.23
N GLN A 162 5.59 -0.37 -11.76
CA GLN A 162 6.53 0.66 -12.22
C GLN A 162 7.99 0.27 -11.98
N ARG A 163 8.29 -0.36 -10.84
CA ARG A 163 9.65 -0.84 -10.54
C ARG A 163 10.06 -2.01 -11.42
N GLU A 164 9.15 -2.93 -11.70
CA GLU A 164 9.40 -4.05 -12.62
C GLU A 164 9.66 -3.53 -14.05
N GLU A 165 8.84 -2.58 -14.52
CA GLU A 165 9.02 -1.92 -15.83
C GLU A 165 10.35 -1.15 -15.91
N GLU A 166 10.74 -0.45 -14.84
CA GLU A 166 12.03 0.25 -14.78
C GLU A 166 13.21 -0.72 -14.86
N ILE A 167 13.15 -1.84 -14.14
CA ILE A 167 14.19 -2.89 -14.17
C ILE A 167 14.26 -3.50 -15.58
N GLU A 168 13.12 -3.85 -16.18
CA GLU A 168 13.09 -4.41 -17.53
C GLU A 168 13.63 -3.41 -18.57
N ALA A 169 13.30 -2.13 -18.45
CA ALA A 169 13.83 -1.09 -19.32
C ALA A 169 15.34 -0.93 -19.17
N GLN A 170 15.86 -0.97 -17.93
CA GLN A 170 17.30 -0.93 -17.66
C GLN A 170 18.01 -2.17 -18.24
N GLU A 171 17.46 -3.38 -18.07
CA GLU A 171 18.00 -4.60 -18.64
C GLU A 171 17.98 -4.58 -20.17
N LYS A 172 16.89 -4.10 -20.77
CA LYS A 172 16.76 -3.95 -22.22
C LYS A 172 17.77 -2.94 -22.77
N ALA A 173 17.90 -1.77 -22.13
CA ALA A 173 18.88 -0.76 -22.52
C ALA A 173 20.32 -1.28 -22.37
N LYS A 174 20.60 -2.07 -21.34
CA LYS A 174 21.90 -2.73 -21.16
C LYS A 174 22.16 -3.74 -22.28
N ARG A 175 21.18 -4.60 -22.58
CA ARG A 175 21.27 -5.59 -23.66
C ARG A 175 21.46 -4.94 -25.03
N GLU A 176 20.76 -3.84 -25.28
CA GLU A 176 20.91 -3.07 -26.51
C GLU A 176 22.28 -2.40 -26.62
N ARG A 177 22.79 -1.82 -25.52
CA ARG A 177 24.14 -1.25 -25.47
C ARG A 177 25.22 -2.31 -25.70
N GLU A 178 25.09 -3.48 -25.09
CA GLU A 178 26.00 -4.61 -25.30
C GLU A 178 25.93 -5.12 -26.74
N TRP A 179 24.72 -5.24 -27.31
CA TRP A 179 24.53 -5.61 -28.70
C TRP A 179 25.15 -4.58 -29.66
N GLN A 180 24.92 -3.29 -29.42
CA GLN A 180 25.48 -2.19 -30.22
C GLN A 180 27.02 -2.24 -30.20
N LYS A 181 27.61 -2.39 -29.00
CA LYS A 181 29.06 -2.52 -28.85
C LYS A 181 29.61 -3.73 -29.62
N ASN A 182 28.99 -4.90 -29.46
CA ASN A 182 29.38 -6.11 -30.19
C ASN A 182 29.21 -5.96 -31.71
N PHE A 183 28.16 -5.26 -32.16
CA PHE A 183 27.90 -4.99 -33.57
C PHE A 183 28.94 -4.04 -34.18
N GLU A 184 29.35 -3.01 -33.44
CA GLU A 184 30.40 -2.06 -33.82
C GLU A 184 31.80 -2.69 -33.80
N GLU A 185 32.13 -3.51 -32.80
CA GLU A 185 33.39 -4.27 -32.79
C GLU A 185 33.46 -5.28 -33.94
N SER A 186 32.35 -5.95 -34.25
CA SER A 186 32.24 -6.82 -35.43
C SER A 186 32.22 -6.04 -36.76
N ARG A 187 31.95 -4.73 -36.74
CA ARG A 187 31.97 -3.89 -37.94
C ARG A 187 33.39 -3.66 -38.42
N ASP A 188 34.37 -3.50 -37.52
CA ASP A 188 35.76 -3.27 -37.90
C ASP A 188 36.34 -4.49 -38.62
N GLY A 189 36.12 -5.70 -38.07
CA GLY A 189 36.51 -6.95 -38.74
C GLY A 189 35.80 -7.18 -40.10
N ARG A 190 34.54 -6.76 -40.24
CA ARG A 190 33.81 -6.82 -41.54
C ARG A 190 34.36 -5.82 -42.56
N VAL A 191 34.65 -4.59 -42.14
CA VAL A 191 35.22 -3.54 -42.99
C VAL A 191 36.63 -3.95 -43.44
N ASP A 192 37.45 -4.51 -42.55
CA ASP A 192 38.78 -4.99 -42.88
C ASP A 192 38.76 -6.20 -43.79
N SER A 193 37.83 -7.15 -43.58
CA SER A 193 37.61 -8.25 -44.52
C SER A 193 37.17 -7.77 -45.90
N TRP A 194 36.35 -6.72 -45.99
CA TRP A 194 35.92 -6.13 -47.26
C TRP A 194 37.04 -5.34 -47.95
N ARG A 195 37.82 -4.55 -47.20
CA ARG A 195 39.02 -3.86 -47.69
C ARG A 195 40.05 -4.86 -48.21
N ASN A 196 40.32 -5.94 -47.48
CA ASN A 196 41.20 -7.02 -47.92
C ASN A 196 40.65 -7.72 -49.17
N PHE A 197 39.34 -8.00 -49.24
CA PHE A 197 38.73 -8.56 -50.44
C PHE A 197 38.92 -7.63 -51.65
N GLN A 198 38.68 -6.32 -51.51
CA GLN A 198 38.91 -5.35 -52.58
C GLN A 198 40.39 -5.26 -53.00
N ALA A 199 41.32 -5.25 -52.05
CA ALA A 199 42.75 -5.23 -52.31
C ALA A 199 43.20 -6.50 -53.06
N ASN A 200 42.70 -7.67 -52.63
CA ASN A 200 42.99 -8.95 -53.27
C ASN A 200 42.34 -9.07 -54.67
N THR A 201 41.21 -8.40 -54.90
CA THR A 201 40.55 -8.35 -56.22
C THR A 201 41.30 -7.44 -57.20
N LYS A 202 41.95 -6.37 -56.71
CA LYS A 202 42.84 -5.51 -57.53
C LYS A 202 44.20 -6.16 -57.83
N GLY A 203 44.70 -7.04 -56.95
CA GLY A 203 45.92 -7.83 -57.18
C GLY A 203 45.75 -9.06 -58.07
N LYS A 204 44.52 -9.57 -58.23
CA LYS A 204 44.23 -10.80 -59.00
C LYS A 204 43.75 -10.50 -60.41
N LYS A 205 44.50 -9.68 -61.15
CA LYS A 205 44.39 -9.56 -62.61
C LYS A 205 45.47 -10.41 -63.31
N GLU A 206 45.79 -11.57 -62.77
CA GLU A 206 46.43 -12.64 -63.55
C GLU A 206 45.98 -14.04 -63.09
N LYS A 207 45.33 -14.73 -64.03
CA LYS A 207 45.18 -16.20 -64.18
C LYS A 207 44.59 -17.01 -63.03
N LYS A 208 43.33 -17.44 -63.18
CA LYS A 208 42.98 -18.87 -63.43
C LYS A 208 41.49 -19.05 -63.75
N ASN A 209 41.26 -19.95 -64.69
CA ASN A 209 39.98 -20.33 -65.29
C ASN A 209 38.87 -20.62 -64.28
N ARG A 210 37.66 -20.20 -64.67
CA ARG A 210 36.38 -20.55 -64.05
C ARG A 210 36.17 -22.07 -64.08
N THR A 211 36.08 -22.70 -62.92
CA THR A 211 35.28 -23.93 -62.74
C THR A 211 34.61 -23.93 -61.36
N PHE A 212 33.31 -23.61 -61.39
CA PHE A 212 32.27 -24.29 -60.62
C PHE A 212 32.34 -24.24 -59.07
N LEU A 213 31.87 -23.13 -58.47
CA LEU A 213 31.42 -23.13 -57.07
C LEU A 213 30.11 -23.93 -56.95
N ARG A 214 30.13 -25.04 -56.20
CA ARG A 214 28.92 -25.67 -55.65
C ARG A 214 28.64 -25.06 -54.26
N PRO A 215 27.39 -24.71 -53.92
CA PRO A 215 27.06 -24.23 -52.58
C PRO A 215 27.28 -25.33 -51.53
N PRO A 216 27.83 -25.02 -50.35
CA PRO A 216 27.95 -25.98 -49.26
C PRO A 216 26.56 -26.31 -48.70
N LYS A 217 26.33 -27.60 -48.41
CA LYS A 217 25.06 -28.10 -47.86
C LYS A 217 24.86 -27.59 -46.43
N VAL A 218 23.75 -26.87 -46.21
CA VAL A 218 23.32 -26.41 -44.89
C VAL A 218 23.01 -27.64 -44.03
N LYS A 219 23.77 -27.87 -42.96
CA LYS A 219 23.37 -28.78 -41.88
C LYS A 219 22.54 -27.95 -40.90
N MET A 220 21.26 -28.29 -40.77
CA MET A 220 20.42 -27.78 -39.68
C MET A 220 20.93 -28.40 -38.37
N GLU A 221 21.34 -27.56 -37.43
CA GLU A 221 21.72 -27.95 -36.07
C GLU A 221 20.47 -28.48 -35.36
N GLN A 222 20.52 -29.74 -34.94
CA GLN A 222 19.47 -30.32 -34.10
C GLN A 222 19.61 -29.72 -32.70
N ARG A 223 18.54 -29.07 -32.25
CA ARG A 223 18.37 -28.64 -30.87
C ARG A 223 17.97 -29.87 -30.06
N GLU A 224 18.85 -30.30 -29.15
CA GLU A 224 18.45 -31.10 -27.98
C GLU A 224 17.78 -30.21 -26.94
#